data_AF-A0A7J9PXF8-F1
#
_entry.id   AF-A0A7J9PXF8-F1
#
_cell.length_a   1.000
_cell.length_b   1.000
_cell.length_c   1.000
_cell.angle_alpha   90.00
_cell.angle_beta   90.00
_cell.angle_gamma   90.00
#
_symmetry.space_group_name_H-M   'P 1'
#
loop_
_entity.id
_entity.type
_entity.pdbx_description
1 polymer ?
#
loop_
_entity_poly.entity_id
_entity_poly.type
_entity_poly.pdbx_seq_one_letter_code
_entity_poly.pdbx_strand_id
1 'polypeptide(L)'
;MKLCFYFQVHQPMRLNKLSILDFCKNGDLKQMYFNERKNREILLRVAEKCYLPTNRLMLELINKYNIKFAISLTGVFIEQCQEYAPGVLDSFNALAETGNV
;
A
#
# COMPACT_ATOMS: atom_id res chain seq x y z
N MET A 1 -21.80 23.76 -5.02
CA MET A 1 -20.83 22.83 -5.64
C MET A 1 -20.23 21.97 -4.54
N LYS A 2 -20.16 20.64 -4.71
CA LYS A 2 -19.49 19.73 -3.78
C LYS A 2 -18.20 19.25 -4.44
N LEU A 3 -17.06 19.40 -3.75
CA LEU A 3 -15.74 18.95 -4.21
C LEU A 3 -15.37 17.70 -3.40
N CYS A 4 -14.91 16.64 -4.07
CA CYS A 4 -14.42 15.43 -3.43
C CYS A 4 -13.03 15.11 -3.98
N PHE A 5 -12.04 15.06 -3.10
CA PHE A 5 -10.72 14.53 -3.44
C PHE A 5 -10.77 13.01 -3.42
N TYR A 6 -10.29 12.39 -4.49
CA TYR A 6 -10.21 10.94 -4.63
C TYR A 6 -8.75 10.53 -4.78
N PHE A 7 -8.32 9.57 -3.95
CA PHE A 7 -6.97 9.02 -3.99
C PHE A 7 -7.02 7.54 -4.30
N GLN A 8 -6.29 7.11 -5.32
CA GLN A 8 -6.12 5.70 -5.66
C GLN A 8 -4.73 5.24 -5.21
N VAL A 9 -4.71 4.27 -4.31
CA VAL A 9 -3.47 3.66 -3.80
C VAL A 9 -3.27 2.31 -4.46
N HIS A 10 -2.26 2.27 -5.33
CA HIS A 10 -1.83 1.06 -6.00
C HIS A 10 -0.31 0.89 -5.86
N GLN A 11 0.11 -0.31 -5.45
CA GLN A 11 1.51 -0.72 -5.42
C GLN A 11 1.58 -2.12 -6.04
N PRO A 12 2.19 -2.30 -7.22
CA PRO A 12 2.29 -3.62 -7.85
C PRO A 12 3.43 -4.46 -7.27
N MET A 13 3.30 -5.79 -7.39
CA MET A 13 4.41 -6.73 -7.15
C MET A 13 5.39 -6.69 -8.32
N ARG A 14 6.68 -6.57 -8.03
CA ARG A 14 7.77 -6.58 -9.01
C ARG A 14 8.18 -8.02 -9.26
N LEU A 15 8.37 -8.34 -10.53
CA LEU A 15 8.82 -9.65 -10.97
C LEU A 15 10.35 -9.74 -10.94
N ASN A 16 10.85 -10.96 -10.77
CA ASN A 16 12.23 -11.28 -11.08
C ASN A 16 12.47 -11.25 -12.59
N LYS A 17 13.75 -11.11 -12.98
CA LYS A 17 14.15 -11.39 -14.35
C LYS A 17 14.18 -12.92 -14.49
N LEU A 18 13.26 -13.45 -15.29
CA LEU A 18 13.12 -14.89 -15.50
C LEU A 18 13.82 -15.30 -16.79
N SER A 19 14.60 -16.38 -16.72
CA SER A 19 15.16 -17.08 -17.87
C SER A 19 14.51 -18.46 -18.01
N ILE A 20 14.59 -19.05 -19.21
CA ILE A 20 14.07 -20.41 -19.47
C ILE A 20 14.69 -21.44 -18.52
N LEU A 21 15.94 -21.23 -18.10
CA LEU A 21 16.68 -22.09 -17.18
C LEU A 21 16.15 -22.03 -15.74
N ASP A 22 15.44 -20.96 -15.35
CA ASP A 22 14.90 -20.83 -14.00
C ASP A 22 13.72 -21.78 -13.76
N PHE A 23 12.98 -22.16 -14.81
CA PHE A 23 11.93 -23.18 -14.74
C PHE A 23 12.46 -24.61 -14.54
N CYS A 24 13.77 -24.83 -14.74
CA CYS A 24 14.42 -26.11 -14.45
C CYS A 24 14.81 -26.26 -12.98
N LYS A 25 14.70 -25.19 -12.18
CA LYS A 25 15.02 -25.21 -10.75
C LYS A 25 13.78 -25.62 -9.97
N ASN A 26 13.89 -26.69 -9.18
CA ASN A 26 12.85 -27.04 -8.20
C ASN A 26 12.85 -25.97 -7.10
N GLY A 27 11.72 -25.28 -6.92
CA GLY A 27 11.58 -24.22 -5.92
C GLY A 27 10.16 -23.68 -5.81
N ASP A 28 9.92 -22.85 -4.81
CA ASP A 28 8.65 -22.15 -4.62
C ASP A 28 8.39 -21.18 -5.78
N LEU A 29 7.24 -21.37 -6.46
CA LEU A 29 6.83 -20.55 -7.59
C LEU A 29 6.72 -19.07 -7.21
N LYS A 30 6.23 -18.74 -5.99
CA LYS A 30 6.08 -17.34 -5.56
C LYS A 30 7.44 -16.63 -5.57
N GLN A 31 8.45 -17.25 -4.96
CA GLN A 31 9.81 -16.70 -4.89
C GLN A 31 10.50 -16.67 -6.25
N MET A 32 10.17 -17.59 -7.15
CA MET A 32 10.67 -17.57 -8.51
C MET A 32 10.13 -16.35 -9.27
N TYR A 33 8.81 -16.13 -9.24
CA TYR A 33 8.18 -15.04 -9.99
C TYR A 33 8.43 -13.65 -9.38
N PHE A 34 8.33 -13.50 -8.06
CA PHE A 34 8.32 -12.19 -7.41
C PHE A 34 9.65 -11.82 -6.75
N ASN A 35 10.03 -10.55 -6.91
CA ASN A 35 11.20 -10.00 -6.26
C ASN A 35 10.85 -9.50 -4.85
N GLU A 36 10.76 -10.44 -3.91
CA GLU A 36 10.41 -10.19 -2.50
C GLU A 36 11.22 -9.05 -1.88
N ARG A 37 12.54 -9.05 -2.08
CA ARG A 37 13.43 -8.01 -1.55
C ARG A 37 13.06 -6.62 -2.07
N LYS A 38 12.92 -6.46 -3.39
CA LYS A 38 12.55 -5.17 -3.98
C LYS A 38 11.13 -4.76 -3.59
N ASN A 39 10.18 -5.69 -3.55
CA ASN A 39 8.81 -5.39 -3.14
C ASN A 39 8.77 -4.82 -1.72
N ARG A 40 9.43 -5.51 -0.77
CA ARG A 40 9.55 -5.04 0.60
C ARG A 40 10.27 -3.70 0.71
N GLU A 41 11.45 -3.56 0.10
CA GLU A 41 12.23 -2.32 0.14
C GLU A 41 11.46 -1.11 -0.42
N ILE A 42 10.75 -1.29 -1.54
CA ILE A 42 9.98 -0.22 -2.17
C ILE A 42 8.74 0.11 -1.35
N LEU A 43 7.98 -0.90 -0.87
CA LEU A 43 6.81 -0.63 -0.04
C LEU A 43 7.19 0.15 1.22
N LEU A 44 8.21 -0.29 1.96
CA LEU A 44 8.63 0.39 3.19
C LEU A 44 9.07 1.83 2.92
N ARG A 45 9.84 2.06 1.85
CA ARG A 45 10.25 3.40 1.46
C ARG A 45 9.06 4.30 1.13
N VAL A 46 8.06 3.80 0.41
CA VAL A 46 6.86 4.58 0.05
C VAL A 46 5.97 4.77 1.28
N ALA A 47 5.87 3.79 2.17
CA ALA A 47 5.15 3.89 3.43
C ALA A 47 5.67 5.04 4.30
N GLU A 48 6.99 5.10 4.51
CA GLU A 48 7.65 6.13 5.30
C GLU A 48 7.52 7.53 4.68
N LYS A 49 7.59 7.62 3.35
CA LYS A 49 7.60 8.92 2.65
C LYS A 49 6.22 9.45 2.27
N CYS A 50 5.24 8.57 2.14
CA CYS A 50 3.93 8.91 1.57
C CYS A 50 2.78 8.48 2.50
N TYR A 51 2.55 7.18 2.68
CA TYR A 51 1.31 6.69 3.30
C TYR A 51 1.18 7.12 4.77
N LEU A 52 2.20 6.84 5.58
CA LEU A 52 2.18 7.16 7.01
C LEU A 52 2.12 8.68 7.29
N PRO A 53 2.97 9.53 6.68
CA PRO A 53 2.88 10.98 6.93
C PRO A 53 1.59 11.59 6.38
N THR A 54 1.11 11.12 5.20
CA THR A 54 -0.13 11.63 4.62
C THR A 54 -1.33 11.24 5.48
N ASN A 55 -1.43 9.98 5.90
CA ASN A 55 -2.57 9.53 6.72
C ASN A 55 -2.60 10.24 8.07
N ARG A 56 -1.43 10.49 8.69
CA ARG A 56 -1.35 11.32 9.91
C ARG A 56 -1.89 12.73 9.68
N LEU A 57 -1.41 13.40 8.63
CA LEU A 57 -1.87 14.75 8.29
C LEU A 57 -3.37 14.76 7.99
N MET A 58 -3.86 13.79 7.22
CA MET A 58 -5.29 13.69 6.90
C MET A 58 -6.13 13.49 8.15
N LEU A 59 -5.69 12.67 9.11
CA LEU A 59 -6.37 12.48 10.38
C LEU A 59 -6.42 13.78 11.19
N GLU A 60 -5.31 14.52 11.25
CA GLU A 60 -5.26 15.85 11.89
C GLU A 60 -6.24 16.83 11.23
N LEU A 61 -6.31 16.84 9.89
CA LEU A 61 -7.21 17.70 9.14
C LEU A 61 -8.68 17.30 9.31
N ILE A 62 -8.99 16.00 9.37
CA ILE A 62 -10.33 15.49 9.69
C ILE A 62 -10.74 15.99 11.07
N ASN A 63 -9.88 15.82 12.08
CA ASN A 63 -10.20 16.22 13.46
C ASN A 63 -10.36 17.75 13.59
N LYS A 64 -9.60 18.53 12.83
CA LYS A 64 -9.63 20.00 12.92
C LYS A 64 -10.75 20.65 12.10
N TYR A 65 -11.06 20.10 10.93
CA TYR A 65 -11.92 20.76 9.95
C TYR A 65 -13.09 19.90 9.45
N ASN A 66 -13.20 18.65 9.90
CA ASN A 66 -14.23 17.69 9.48
C ASN A 66 -14.32 17.53 7.95
N ILE A 67 -13.16 17.49 7.28
CA ILE A 67 -13.07 17.28 5.84
C ILE A 67 -13.45 15.86 5.47
N LYS A 68 -13.93 15.67 4.23
CA LYS A 68 -14.26 14.35 3.66
C LYS A 68 -13.55 14.16 2.34
N PHE A 69 -13.07 12.95 2.10
CA PHE A 69 -12.41 12.54 0.86
C PHE A 69 -12.62 11.03 0.66
N ALA A 70 -12.24 10.49 -0.49
CA ALA A 70 -12.40 9.07 -0.79
C ALA A 70 -11.04 8.44 -1.10
N ILE A 71 -10.82 7.23 -0.59
CA ILE A 71 -9.62 6.43 -0.88
C ILE A 71 -10.03 5.07 -1.47
N SER A 72 -9.33 4.64 -2.52
CA SER A 72 -9.42 3.28 -3.04
C SER A 72 -8.09 2.55 -2.90
N LEU A 73 -8.12 1.36 -2.30
CA LEU A 73 -6.96 0.50 -2.11
C LEU A 73 -7.09 -0.73 -3.01
N THR A 74 -6.07 -1.02 -3.82
CA THR A 74 -6.05 -2.28 -4.59
C THR A 74 -5.75 -3.48 -3.69
N GLY A 75 -6.32 -4.65 -3.98
CA GLY A 75 -6.10 -5.87 -3.19
C GLY A 75 -4.62 -6.25 -3.06
N VAL A 76 -3.86 -6.15 -4.16
CA VAL A 76 -2.41 -6.41 -4.17
C VAL A 76 -1.61 -5.46 -3.26
N PHE A 77 -2.10 -4.24 -3.02
CA PHE A 77 -1.50 -3.32 -2.06
C PHE A 77 -1.80 -3.75 -0.62
N ILE A 78 -3.05 -4.19 -0.36
CA ILE A 78 -3.45 -4.69 0.96
C ILE A 78 -2.61 -5.91 1.33
N GLU A 79 -2.48 -6.89 0.43
CA GLU A 79 -1.67 -8.09 0.62
C GLU A 79 -0.20 -7.75 0.93
N GLN A 80 0.40 -6.81 0.18
CA GLN A 80 1.75 -6.34 0.44
C GLN A 80 1.90 -5.67 1.80
N CYS A 81 0.92 -4.89 2.23
CA CYS A 81 0.98 -4.27 3.54
C CYS A 81 0.83 -5.30 4.65
N GLN A 82 -0.04 -6.30 4.51
CA GLN A 82 -0.15 -7.41 5.46
C GLN A 82 1.18 -8.15 5.61
N GLU A 83 1.89 -8.38 4.50
CA GLU A 83 3.15 -9.12 4.51
C GLU A 83 4.34 -8.29 5.02
N TYR A 84 4.43 -7.01 4.64
CA TYR A 84 5.66 -6.25 4.84
C TYR A 84 5.52 -5.01 5.74
N ALA A 85 4.32 -4.45 5.89
CA ALA A 85 4.11 -3.15 6.55
C ALA A 85 2.70 -3.02 7.18
N PRO A 86 2.32 -3.86 8.16
CA PRO A 86 0.96 -3.89 8.70
C PRO A 86 0.51 -2.55 9.29
N GLY A 87 1.44 -1.79 9.89
CA GLY A 87 1.15 -0.44 10.41
C GLY A 87 0.69 0.58 9.36
N VAL A 88 0.92 0.33 8.07
CA VAL A 88 0.33 1.13 6.99
C VAL A 88 -1.17 0.89 6.91
N LEU A 89 -1.64 -0.36 6.98
CA LEU A 89 -3.07 -0.68 7.00
C LEU A 89 -3.74 -0.13 8.24
N ASP A 90 -3.08 -0.23 9.40
CA ASP A 90 -3.60 0.36 10.64
C ASP A 90 -3.83 1.87 10.47
N SER A 91 -2.94 2.57 9.77
CA SER A 91 -3.11 4.01 9.50
C SER A 91 -4.28 4.31 8.56
N PHE A 92 -4.61 3.42 7.61
CA PHE A 92 -5.80 3.57 6.76
C PHE A 92 -7.08 3.23 7.53
N ASN A 93 -7.04 2.21 8.39
CA ASN A 93 -8.16 1.86 9.26
C ASN A 93 -8.50 3.03 10.21
N ALA A 94 -7.49 3.67 10.80
CA ALA A 94 -7.69 4.85 11.64
C ALA A 94 -8.38 6.01 10.91
N LEU A 95 -8.13 6.18 9.61
CA LEU A 95 -8.88 7.14 8.78
C LEU A 95 -10.32 6.69 8.56
N ALA A 96 -10.55 5.42 8.21
CA ALA A 96 -11.89 4.88 7.97
C ALA A 96 -12.78 4.93 9.22
N GLU A 97 -12.22 4.68 10.40
CA GLU A 97 -12.92 4.75 11.70
C GLU A 97 -13.48 6.15 12.01
N THR A 98 -12.96 7.20 11.38
CA THR A 98 -13.51 8.56 11.53
C THR A 98 -14.87 8.74 10.86
N GLY A 99 -15.26 7.85 9.93
CA GLY A 99 -16.49 7.96 9.13
C GLY A 99 -16.44 9.07 8.07
N ASN A 100 -15.27 9.67 7.83
CA ASN A 100 -15.07 10.76 6.88
C ASN A 100 -14.31 10.36 5.60
N VAL A 101 -13.95 9.08 5.47
CA VAL A 101 -13.17 8.49 4.37
C VAL A 101 -13.85 7.25 3.81
#